data_AF-A0A8J4RPU6-F1
#
_entry.id   AF-A0A8J4RPU6-F1
#
_cell.length_a   1.000
_cell.length_b   1.000
_cell.length_c   1.000
_cell.angle_alpha   90.00
_cell.angle_beta   90.00
_cell.angle_gamma   90.00
#
_symmetry.space_group_name_H-M   'P 1'
#
loop_
_entity.id
_entity.type
_entity.pdbx_description
1 polymer ?
#
loop_
_entity_poly.entity_id
_entity_poly.type
_entity_poly.pdbx_seq_one_letter_code
_entity_poly.pdbx_strand_id
1 'polypeptide(L)'
;MVIASSDGVALMEYLESTQMPSATMTFFQTITGIKPAPNVVANALRGPSRFPGILKPDVMAPGALVLAAWPSNIKVATDQKQVALHSDYTILSGTSIACPHAAGVAALLKRAHPDWSPTAIKSAIMTTADTYDNTHNPIKDNKNNSIASPLAVGAGQIHPNQALDPGLIYDAIHRTVNFLCSMNLEENKILSITRSKKYDCSKSSSDFNYPSFVVLTSIGQNFQRIVTHVGEGATTYKGNVTLPEGSTVYSFTYKR
;
A
#
# COMPACT_ATOMS: atom_id res chain seq x y z
N MET A 1 21.37 2.17 -22.20
CA MET A 1 20.23 3.01 -22.63
C MET A 1 19.01 2.11 -22.70
N VAL A 2 17.88 2.55 -22.15
CA VAL A 2 16.61 1.83 -22.23
C VAL A 2 15.62 2.79 -22.89
N ILE A 3 14.98 2.35 -23.96
CA ILE A 3 13.95 3.10 -24.67
C ILE A 3 12.66 2.30 -24.65
N ALA A 4 11.52 2.98 -24.80
CA ALA A 4 10.26 2.27 -24.98
C ALA A 4 10.28 1.46 -26.28
N SER A 5 9.53 0.36 -26.33
CA SER A 5 9.44 -0.48 -27.52
C SER A 5 8.94 0.33 -28.74
N SER A 6 8.00 1.26 -28.54
CA SER A 6 7.51 2.18 -29.57
C SER A 6 8.61 3.05 -30.15
N ASP A 7 9.47 3.60 -29.30
CA ASP A 7 10.56 4.49 -29.71
C ASP A 7 11.68 3.70 -30.40
N GLY A 8 11.78 2.41 -30.09
CA GLY A 8 12.68 1.48 -30.77
C GLY A 8 12.39 1.33 -32.26
N VAL A 9 11.12 1.37 -32.65
CA VAL A 9 10.73 1.32 -34.08
C VAL A 9 11.21 2.59 -34.79
N ALA A 10 10.92 3.76 -34.24
CA ALA A 10 11.37 5.04 -34.80
C ALA A 10 12.91 5.14 -34.86
N LEU A 11 13.60 4.58 -33.86
CA LEU A 11 15.05 4.50 -33.86
C LEU A 11 15.57 3.62 -35.02
N MET A 12 14.96 2.45 -35.25
CA MET A 12 15.35 1.58 -36.36
C MET A 12 15.11 2.23 -37.72
N GLU A 13 13.97 2.89 -37.91
CA GLU A 13 13.68 3.66 -39.12
C GLU A 13 14.71 4.78 -39.34
N TYR A 14 15.08 5.50 -38.28
CA TYR A 14 16.13 6.51 -38.34
C TYR A 14 17.48 5.92 -38.79
N LEU A 15 17.87 4.77 -38.24
CA LEU A 15 19.12 4.08 -38.60
C LEU A 15 19.16 3.66 -40.09
N GLU A 16 18.02 3.30 -40.67
CA GLU A 16 17.91 2.93 -42.10
C GLU A 16 17.84 4.15 -43.03
N SER A 17 17.42 5.31 -42.51
CA SER A 17 17.20 6.53 -43.31
C SER A 17 18.47 7.26 -43.72
N THR A 18 19.61 6.98 -43.09
CA THR A 18 20.88 7.68 -43.33
C THR A 18 22.08 6.73 -43.26
N GLN A 19 23.09 6.98 -44.11
CA GLN A 19 24.33 6.20 -44.11
C GLN A 19 25.26 6.53 -42.92
N MET A 20 25.03 7.64 -42.23
CA MET A 20 25.84 8.08 -41.08
C MET A 20 24.95 8.54 -39.92
N PRO A 21 24.25 7.61 -39.23
CA PRO A 21 23.42 7.96 -38.10
C PRO A 21 24.28 8.49 -36.93
N SER A 22 23.82 9.53 -36.27
CA SER A 22 24.44 10.07 -35.06
C SER A 22 23.37 10.53 -34.07
N ALA A 23 23.64 10.34 -32.79
CA ALA A 23 22.71 10.73 -31.73
C ALA A 23 23.47 11.44 -30.60
N THR A 24 22.80 12.38 -29.95
CA THR A 24 23.32 13.05 -28.76
C THR A 24 22.51 12.61 -27.55
N MET A 25 23.20 12.36 -26.44
CA MET A 25 22.57 12.03 -25.17
C MET A 25 22.96 13.06 -24.11
N THR A 26 21.97 13.47 -23.32
CA THR A 26 22.19 14.30 -22.13
C THR A 26 21.88 13.46 -20.89
N PHE A 27 22.69 13.62 -19.85
CA PHE A 27 22.60 12.86 -18.61
C PHE A 27 22.25 13.77 -17.42
N PHE A 28 21.99 13.17 -16.26
CA PHE A 28 21.69 13.89 -15.01
C PHE A 28 20.43 14.77 -15.09
N GLN A 29 19.48 14.38 -15.92
CA GLN A 29 18.16 15.02 -15.98
C GLN A 29 17.19 14.31 -15.03
N THR A 30 16.40 15.10 -14.30
CA THR A 30 15.25 14.60 -13.54
C THR A 30 13.99 15.24 -14.10
N ILE A 31 13.09 14.39 -14.59
CA ILE A 31 11.82 14.82 -15.16
C ILE A 31 10.74 14.67 -14.09
N THR A 32 10.09 15.78 -13.75
CA THR A 32 8.99 15.83 -12.78
C THR A 32 7.65 15.95 -13.49
N GLY A 33 6.55 15.62 -12.80
CA GLY A 33 5.21 15.75 -13.38
C GLY A 33 4.83 14.63 -14.36
N ILE A 34 5.47 13.47 -14.24
CA ILE A 34 5.12 12.27 -15.02
C ILE A 34 3.65 11.90 -14.77
N LYS A 35 2.96 11.56 -15.87
CA LYS A 35 1.57 11.10 -15.88
C LYS A 35 1.47 9.79 -16.66
N PRO A 36 0.71 8.79 -16.18
CA PRO A 36 0.05 8.76 -14.87
C PRO A 36 1.04 8.51 -13.73
N ALA A 37 0.75 9.04 -12.53
CA ALA A 37 1.42 8.68 -11.28
C ALA A 37 0.48 8.90 -10.07
N PRO A 38 0.50 8.03 -9.04
CA PRO A 38 1.34 6.84 -8.91
C PRO A 38 0.86 5.66 -9.75
N ASN A 39 1.73 4.66 -9.93
CA ASN A 39 1.39 3.34 -10.47
C ASN A 39 2.05 2.26 -9.62
N VAL A 40 1.46 1.06 -9.58
CA VAL A 40 2.09 -0.09 -8.92
C VAL A 40 3.28 -0.55 -9.75
N VAL A 41 4.45 -0.65 -9.12
CA VAL A 41 5.64 -1.21 -9.77
C VAL A 41 5.46 -2.70 -10.08
N ALA A 42 5.96 -3.14 -11.25
CA ALA A 42 5.73 -4.51 -11.73
C ALA A 42 6.23 -5.59 -10.76
N ASN A 43 7.29 -5.32 -10.00
CA ASN A 43 7.90 -6.25 -9.04
C ASN A 43 7.31 -6.19 -7.62
N ALA A 44 6.30 -5.36 -7.35
CA ALA A 44 5.63 -5.33 -6.05
C ALA A 44 4.97 -6.69 -5.73
N LEU A 45 5.03 -7.12 -4.48
CA LEU A 45 4.27 -8.30 -4.04
C LEU A 45 2.77 -7.98 -4.05
N ARG A 46 1.97 -8.99 -4.41
CA ARG A 46 0.51 -8.89 -4.53
C ARG A 46 -0.12 -9.95 -3.64
N GLY A 47 -1.31 -9.66 -3.12
CA GLY A 47 -2.11 -10.60 -2.36
C GLY A 47 -2.72 -11.72 -3.22
N PRO A 48 -3.52 -12.60 -2.60
CA PRO A 48 -3.88 -12.58 -1.18
C PRO A 48 -2.74 -13.01 -0.26
N SER A 49 -2.86 -12.67 1.02
CA SER A 49 -1.99 -13.24 2.06
C SER A 49 -2.18 -14.75 2.15
N ARG A 50 -1.14 -15.48 2.57
CA ARG A 50 -1.25 -16.90 2.93
C ARG A 50 -2.23 -17.14 4.09
N PHE A 51 -2.48 -16.12 4.90
CA PHE A 51 -3.49 -16.15 5.94
C PHE A 51 -4.80 -15.58 5.40
N PRO A 52 -5.84 -16.40 5.18
CA PRO A 52 -7.10 -15.96 4.60
C PRO A 52 -7.86 -15.01 5.54
N GLY A 53 -8.80 -14.24 4.98
CA GLY A 53 -9.72 -13.38 5.74
C GLY A 53 -9.27 -11.93 5.95
N ILE A 54 -8.01 -11.59 5.65
CA ILE A 54 -7.52 -10.21 5.65
C ILE A 54 -6.88 -9.88 4.30
N LEU A 55 -7.31 -8.78 3.70
CA LEU A 55 -6.77 -8.27 2.44
C LEU A 55 -5.34 -7.77 2.62
N LYS A 56 -4.46 -8.08 1.67
CA LYS A 56 -3.09 -7.55 1.60
C LYS A 56 -2.70 -7.20 0.16
N PRO A 57 -1.84 -6.17 -0.04
CA PRO A 57 -1.25 -5.28 0.96
C PRO A 57 -2.30 -4.33 1.58
N ASP A 58 -1.92 -3.54 2.59
CA ASP A 58 -2.86 -2.61 3.25
C ASP A 58 -2.99 -1.29 2.50
N VAL A 59 -1.87 -0.74 2.03
CA VAL A 59 -1.79 0.58 1.40
C VAL A 59 -0.52 0.65 0.53
N MET A 60 -0.51 1.56 -0.43
CA MET A 60 0.61 1.88 -1.31
C MET A 60 1.32 3.16 -0.85
N ALA A 61 2.65 3.16 -0.94
CA ALA A 61 3.47 4.34 -0.65
C ALA A 61 4.65 4.44 -1.65
N PRO A 62 5.29 5.61 -1.78
CA PRO A 62 6.40 5.80 -2.72
C PRO A 62 7.58 4.86 -2.41
N GLY A 63 7.96 4.05 -3.39
CA GLY A 63 9.06 3.09 -3.24
C GLY A 63 9.88 2.86 -4.50
N ALA A 64 9.69 3.67 -5.55
CA ALA A 64 10.46 3.57 -6.79
C ALA A 64 11.42 4.75 -6.88
N LEU A 65 12.70 4.46 -7.08
CA LEU A 65 13.77 5.43 -7.30
C LEU A 65 13.77 6.57 -6.26
N VAL A 66 13.67 6.22 -4.98
CA VAL A 66 13.72 7.20 -3.89
C VAL A 66 15.18 7.46 -3.51
N LEU A 67 15.52 8.75 -3.41
CA LEU A 67 16.80 9.22 -2.89
C LEU A 67 16.80 9.17 -1.36
N ALA A 68 17.79 8.53 -0.76
CA ALA A 68 17.98 8.48 0.69
C ALA A 68 19.46 8.48 1.07
N ALA A 69 19.76 8.77 2.33
CA ALA A 69 21.12 8.75 2.86
C ALA A 69 21.76 7.36 2.72
N TRP A 70 23.06 7.33 2.47
CA TRP A 70 23.85 6.13 2.26
C TRP A 70 25.23 6.27 2.92
N PRO A 71 25.80 5.21 3.51
CA PRO A 71 27.14 5.28 4.07
C PRO A 71 28.19 5.61 3.00
N SER A 72 28.95 6.69 3.22
CA SER A 72 29.93 7.22 2.26
C SER A 72 31.05 6.23 1.91
N ASN A 73 31.37 5.31 2.82
CA ASN A 73 32.37 4.27 2.61
C ASN A 73 31.85 3.02 1.88
N ILE A 74 30.55 2.94 1.57
CA ILE A 74 29.95 1.83 0.83
C ILE A 74 29.72 2.26 -0.61
N LYS A 75 30.24 1.47 -1.56
CA LYS A 75 30.08 1.69 -3.00
C LYS A 75 28.60 1.78 -3.39
N VAL A 76 28.22 2.83 -4.12
CA VAL A 76 26.86 3.02 -4.69
C VAL A 76 26.75 2.53 -6.12
N ALA A 77 27.80 2.69 -6.92
CA ALA A 77 27.85 2.31 -8.32
C ALA A 77 29.29 2.03 -8.75
N THR A 78 29.47 1.50 -9.94
CA THR A 78 30.78 1.34 -10.58
C THR A 78 30.74 2.10 -11.91
N ASP A 79 31.78 2.88 -12.21
CA ASP A 79 31.89 3.56 -13.51
C ASP A 79 32.32 2.61 -14.64
N GLN A 80 32.44 3.14 -15.86
CA GLN A 80 32.87 2.36 -17.02
C GLN A 80 34.30 1.81 -16.90
N LYS A 81 35.16 2.45 -16.10
CA LYS A 81 36.55 2.05 -15.86
C LYS A 81 36.69 1.12 -14.65
N GLN A 82 35.58 0.57 -14.14
CA GLN A 82 35.52 -0.30 -12.97
C GLN A 82 35.92 0.40 -11.65
N VAL A 83 35.83 1.73 -11.59
CA VAL A 83 36.08 2.52 -10.38
C VAL A 83 34.82 2.55 -9.52
N ALA A 84 34.99 2.25 -8.23
CA ALA A 84 33.91 2.34 -7.24
C ALA A 84 33.53 3.81 -7.02
N LEU A 85 32.24 4.10 -7.17
CA LEU A 85 31.66 5.40 -6.87
C LEU A 85 31.03 5.38 -5.48
N HIS A 86 31.19 6.48 -4.76
CA HIS A 86 30.74 6.68 -3.39
C HIS A 86 29.90 7.95 -3.31
N SER A 87 28.92 7.98 -2.42
CA SER A 87 28.03 9.12 -2.21
C SER A 87 27.37 9.01 -0.84
N ASP A 88 27.11 10.16 -0.21
CA ASP A 88 26.32 10.26 1.03
C ASP A 88 24.83 9.95 0.81
N TYR A 89 24.42 9.81 -0.46
CA TYR A 89 23.06 9.48 -0.87
C TYR A 89 23.05 8.45 -2.01
N THR A 90 22.00 7.64 -2.05
CA THR A 90 21.74 6.69 -3.13
C THR A 90 20.27 6.69 -3.52
N ILE A 91 19.99 6.19 -4.72
CA ILE A 91 18.63 6.03 -5.25
C ILE A 91 18.30 4.54 -5.27
N LEU A 92 17.27 4.14 -4.52
CA LEU A 92 16.84 2.73 -4.42
C LEU A 92 15.36 2.56 -4.71
N SER A 93 15.00 1.35 -5.11
CA SER A 93 13.62 0.93 -5.35
C SER A 93 13.30 -0.31 -4.52
N GLY A 94 12.09 -0.38 -3.97
CA GLY A 94 11.57 -1.56 -3.30
C GLY A 94 10.49 -1.24 -2.28
N THR A 95 9.77 -2.27 -1.84
CA THR A 95 8.82 -2.16 -0.72
C THR A 95 9.51 -1.80 0.59
N SER A 96 10.79 -2.17 0.76
CA SER A 96 11.66 -1.70 1.86
C SER A 96 11.81 -0.18 1.90
N ILE A 97 11.62 0.50 0.77
CA ILE A 97 11.71 1.95 0.62
C ILE A 97 10.32 2.61 0.78
N ALA A 98 9.25 1.91 0.40
CA ALA A 98 7.87 2.32 0.67
C ALA A 98 7.52 2.25 2.17
N CYS A 99 7.98 1.22 2.87
CA CYS A 99 7.73 1.00 4.29
C CYS A 99 8.05 2.22 5.19
N PRO A 100 9.25 2.85 5.13
CA PRO A 100 9.57 3.99 5.97
C PRO A 100 8.70 5.23 5.70
N HIS A 101 8.17 5.42 4.49
CA HIS A 101 7.19 6.49 4.23
C HIS A 101 5.89 6.26 5.02
N ALA A 102 5.35 5.04 4.96
CA ALA A 102 4.16 4.68 5.72
C ALA A 102 4.40 4.77 7.24
N ALA A 103 5.57 4.33 7.72
CA ALA A 103 5.97 4.44 9.12
C ALA A 103 6.10 5.91 9.59
N GLY A 104 6.68 6.77 8.75
CA GLY A 104 6.77 8.21 9.02
C GLY A 104 5.40 8.87 9.15
N VAL A 105 4.48 8.56 8.22
CA VAL A 105 3.09 9.04 8.30
C VAL A 105 2.40 8.53 9.56
N ALA A 106 2.54 7.24 9.88
CA ALA A 106 1.98 6.67 11.10
C ALA A 106 2.52 7.34 12.38
N ALA A 107 3.80 7.69 12.42
CA ALA A 107 4.42 8.40 13.53
C ALA A 107 3.88 9.84 13.67
N LEU A 108 3.71 10.55 12.56
CA LEU A 108 3.10 11.89 12.53
C LEU A 108 1.65 11.85 13.03
N LEU A 109 0.87 10.85 12.59
CA LEU A 109 -0.48 10.63 13.08
C LEU A 109 -0.51 10.29 14.57
N LYS A 110 0.42 9.45 15.05
CA LYS A 110 0.53 9.16 16.50
C LYS A 110 0.87 10.41 17.31
N ARG A 111 1.66 11.33 16.74
CA ARG A 111 1.98 12.61 17.39
C ARG A 111 0.77 13.54 17.43
N ALA A 112 0.01 13.62 16.33
CA ALA A 112 -1.19 14.44 16.25
C ALA A 112 -2.34 13.88 17.11
N HIS A 113 -2.44 12.55 17.20
CA HIS A 113 -3.45 11.82 17.96
C HIS A 113 -2.81 10.85 18.95
N PRO A 114 -2.29 11.34 20.09
CA PRO A 114 -1.55 10.52 21.06
C PRO A 114 -2.34 9.34 21.63
N ASP A 115 -3.67 9.42 21.67
CA ASP A 115 -4.53 8.38 22.22
C ASP A 115 -4.92 7.32 21.20
N TRP A 116 -4.67 7.56 19.91
CA TRP A 116 -4.99 6.58 18.88
C TRP A 116 -4.13 5.32 19.01
N SER A 117 -4.80 4.18 18.92
CA SER A 117 -4.15 2.89 18.86
C SER A 117 -3.43 2.67 17.51
N PRO A 118 -2.55 1.65 17.41
CA PRO A 118 -1.98 1.27 16.14
C PRO A 118 -3.05 0.89 15.08
N THR A 119 -4.17 0.29 15.49
CA THR A 119 -5.27 -0.06 14.59
C THR A 119 -6.08 1.16 14.15
N ALA A 120 -6.25 2.16 15.03
CA ALA A 120 -6.86 3.44 14.70
C ALA A 120 -6.01 4.21 13.66
N ILE A 121 -4.70 4.33 13.88
CA ILE A 121 -3.78 5.00 12.94
C ILE A 121 -3.79 4.30 11.58
N LYS A 122 -3.70 2.97 11.59
CA LYS A 122 -3.79 2.19 10.36
C LYS A 122 -5.12 2.39 9.65
N SER A 123 -6.22 2.42 10.40
CA SER A 123 -7.53 2.70 9.83
C SER A 123 -7.54 4.05 9.14
N ALA A 124 -7.07 5.11 9.80
CA ALA A 124 -7.03 6.45 9.23
C ALA A 124 -6.25 6.47 7.91
N ILE A 125 -5.06 5.87 7.88
CA ILE A 125 -4.24 5.77 6.66
C ILE A 125 -4.97 5.04 5.53
N MET A 126 -5.66 3.93 5.83
CA MET A 126 -6.32 3.12 4.81
C MET A 126 -7.60 3.76 4.29
N THR A 127 -8.48 4.26 5.17
CA THR A 127 -9.79 4.78 4.77
C THR A 127 -9.72 6.12 4.04
N THR A 128 -8.58 6.81 4.12
CA THR A 128 -8.32 8.07 3.42
C THR A 128 -7.27 7.95 2.32
N ALA A 129 -6.92 6.73 1.91
CA ALA A 129 -5.98 6.50 0.82
C ALA A 129 -6.64 6.84 -0.53
N ASP A 130 -5.86 7.37 -1.47
CA ASP A 130 -6.34 7.70 -2.81
C ASP A 130 -6.26 6.48 -3.74
N THR A 131 -7.36 6.17 -4.41
CA THR A 131 -7.43 5.12 -5.44
C THR A 131 -7.15 5.64 -6.85
N TYR A 132 -6.92 6.95 -6.99
CA TYR A 132 -6.73 7.64 -8.26
C TYR A 132 -5.30 8.16 -8.43
N ASP A 133 -4.87 8.23 -9.69
CA ASP A 133 -3.63 8.87 -10.10
C ASP A 133 -3.80 10.39 -10.32
N ASN A 134 -2.70 11.07 -10.63
CA ASN A 134 -2.64 12.49 -10.95
C ASN A 134 -3.30 12.87 -12.29
N THR A 135 -3.96 11.92 -12.96
CA THR A 135 -4.85 12.13 -14.11
C THR A 135 -6.32 11.93 -13.75
N HIS A 136 -6.63 11.68 -12.47
CA HIS A 136 -7.95 11.35 -11.94
C HIS A 136 -8.52 10.02 -12.48
N ASN A 137 -7.66 9.13 -12.95
CA ASN A 137 -8.02 7.78 -13.35
C ASN A 137 -7.64 6.78 -12.24
N PRO A 138 -8.29 5.61 -12.15
CA PRO A 138 -7.88 4.58 -11.22
C PRO A 138 -6.41 4.21 -11.41
N ILE A 139 -5.67 4.09 -10.30
CA ILE A 139 -4.25 3.71 -10.29
C ILE A 139 -4.04 2.44 -11.12
N LYS A 140 -3.00 2.42 -11.95
CA LYS A 140 -2.67 1.25 -12.79
C LYS A 140 -1.64 0.33 -12.15
N ASP A 141 -1.70 -0.94 -12.54
CA ASP A 141 -0.66 -1.92 -12.26
C ASP A 141 0.26 -2.08 -13.48
N ASN A 142 1.53 -1.69 -13.34
CA ASN A 142 2.50 -1.77 -14.44
C ASN A 142 2.87 -3.20 -14.83
N LYS A 143 2.49 -4.23 -14.07
CA LYS A 143 2.73 -5.63 -14.44
C LYS A 143 1.90 -6.06 -15.66
N ASN A 144 0.67 -5.55 -15.79
CA ASN A 144 -0.27 -5.94 -16.84
C ASN A 144 -0.96 -4.73 -17.51
N ASN A 145 -0.60 -3.50 -17.10
CA ASN A 145 -1.16 -2.25 -17.57
C ASN A 145 -2.69 -2.14 -17.39
N SER A 146 -3.24 -2.82 -16.37
CA SER A 146 -4.66 -2.75 -16.01
C SER A 146 -4.90 -1.83 -14.82
N ILE A 147 -6.17 -1.58 -14.48
CA ILE A 147 -6.54 -1.00 -13.19
C ILE A 147 -5.96 -1.89 -12.07
N ALA A 148 -5.33 -1.27 -11.09
CA ALA A 148 -4.76 -1.98 -9.95
C ALA A 148 -5.88 -2.50 -9.05
N SER A 149 -5.85 -3.80 -8.77
CA SER A 149 -6.79 -4.39 -7.81
C SER A 149 -6.40 -4.04 -6.38
N PRO A 150 -7.31 -4.16 -5.41
CA PRO A 150 -6.97 -4.08 -3.99
C PRO A 150 -5.87 -5.06 -3.57
N LEU A 151 -5.67 -6.18 -4.28
CA LEU A 151 -4.57 -7.12 -4.02
C LEU A 151 -3.19 -6.56 -4.45
N ALA A 152 -3.15 -5.45 -5.17
CA ALA A 152 -1.92 -4.76 -5.57
C ALA A 152 -1.68 -3.46 -4.78
N VAL A 153 -2.72 -2.65 -4.54
CA VAL A 153 -2.60 -1.33 -3.88
C VAL A 153 -3.15 -1.27 -2.45
N GLY A 154 -3.82 -2.32 -1.99
CA GLY A 154 -4.60 -2.26 -0.75
C GLY A 154 -5.73 -1.24 -0.88
N ALA A 155 -5.78 -0.29 0.05
CA ALA A 155 -6.73 0.80 0.01
C ALA A 155 -6.39 1.92 -1.00
N GLY A 156 -5.16 1.97 -1.52
CA GLY A 156 -4.70 3.04 -2.43
C GLY A 156 -3.38 3.65 -1.99
N GLN A 157 -3.01 4.78 -2.59
CA GLN A 157 -1.85 5.59 -2.22
C GLN A 157 -2.10 6.33 -0.89
N ILE A 158 -1.13 6.31 0.04
CA ILE A 158 -1.23 7.08 1.29
C ILE A 158 -1.41 8.58 0.98
N HIS A 159 -2.43 9.19 1.59
CA HIS A 159 -2.68 10.64 1.57
C HIS A 159 -2.57 11.22 3.00
N PRO A 160 -1.37 11.67 3.43
CA PRO A 160 -1.09 11.99 4.83
C PRO A 160 -2.01 13.06 5.44
N ASN A 161 -2.33 14.09 4.66
CA ASN A 161 -3.14 15.22 5.14
C ASN A 161 -4.61 14.84 5.37
N GLN A 162 -5.15 13.89 4.59
CA GLN A 162 -6.52 13.41 4.80
C GLN A 162 -6.55 12.43 5.97
N ALA A 163 -5.50 11.63 6.15
CA ALA A 163 -5.40 10.69 7.28
C ALA A 163 -5.35 11.39 8.65
N LEU A 164 -5.06 12.70 8.69
CA LEU A 164 -5.08 13.50 9.91
C LEU A 164 -6.49 13.63 10.49
N ASP A 165 -7.52 13.71 9.65
CA ASP A 165 -8.93 13.79 10.08
C ASP A 165 -9.80 12.84 9.25
N PRO A 166 -9.80 11.53 9.58
CA PRO A 166 -10.50 10.52 8.79
C PRO A 166 -12.01 10.51 9.05
N GLY A 167 -12.51 11.25 10.05
CA GLY A 167 -13.89 11.22 10.53
C GLY A 167 -14.30 9.94 11.26
N LEU A 168 -14.07 8.77 10.64
CA LEU A 168 -14.36 7.44 11.17
C LEU A 168 -13.12 6.54 11.18
N ILE A 169 -12.97 5.74 12.24
CA ILE A 169 -11.92 4.71 12.34
C ILE A 169 -12.46 3.33 12.72
N TYR A 170 -11.81 2.30 12.19
CA TYR A 170 -12.02 0.88 12.52
C TYR A 170 -11.00 0.45 13.58
N ASP A 171 -11.31 0.70 14.85
CA ASP A 171 -10.41 0.35 15.95
C ASP A 171 -10.62 -1.10 16.45
N ALA A 172 -9.53 -1.79 16.83
CA ALA A 172 -9.50 -3.22 17.06
C ALA A 172 -8.69 -3.67 18.29
N ILE A 173 -8.32 -2.76 19.21
CA ILE A 173 -7.41 -3.01 20.36
C ILE A 173 -7.73 -4.31 21.13
N HIS A 174 -9.02 -4.61 21.35
CA HIS A 174 -9.44 -5.77 22.16
C HIS A 174 -9.71 -7.06 21.35
N ARG A 175 -9.42 -7.10 20.04
CA ARG A 175 -9.83 -8.21 19.16
C ARG A 175 -8.68 -8.94 18.46
N THR A 176 -7.44 -8.49 18.61
CA THR A 176 -6.30 -9.10 17.90
C THR A 176 -6.01 -10.53 18.37
N VAL A 177 -6.09 -10.80 19.67
CA VAL A 177 -5.88 -12.17 20.20
C VAL A 177 -7.02 -13.09 19.77
N ASN A 178 -8.27 -12.62 19.80
CA ASN A 178 -9.43 -13.38 19.31
C ASN A 178 -9.28 -13.77 17.83
N PHE A 179 -8.68 -12.89 17.03
CA PHE A 179 -8.35 -13.20 15.65
C PHE A 179 -7.27 -14.28 15.56
N LEU A 180 -6.16 -14.16 16.30
CA LEU A 180 -5.12 -15.20 16.35
C LEU A 180 -5.68 -16.58 16.76
N CYS A 181 -6.58 -16.60 17.74
CA CYS A 181 -7.31 -17.81 18.17
C CYS A 181 -8.09 -18.50 17.05
N SER A 182 -8.55 -17.74 16.05
CA SER A 182 -9.31 -18.27 14.92
C SER A 182 -8.43 -18.84 13.80
N MET A 183 -7.10 -18.64 13.86
CA MET A 183 -6.18 -18.98 12.76
C MET A 183 -5.74 -20.46 12.72
N ASN A 184 -6.43 -21.38 13.40
CA ASN A 184 -6.07 -22.81 13.50
C ASN A 184 -4.58 -23.05 13.83
N LEU A 185 -3.99 -22.17 14.65
CA LEU A 185 -2.61 -22.28 15.12
C LEU A 185 -2.54 -23.18 16.35
N GLU A 186 -1.45 -23.93 16.49
CA GLU A 186 -1.13 -24.64 17.73
C GLU A 186 -0.95 -23.65 18.90
N GLU A 187 -1.35 -24.05 20.11
CA GLU A 187 -1.29 -23.22 21.31
C GLU A 187 0.11 -22.67 21.60
N ASN A 188 1.16 -23.49 21.46
CA ASN A 188 2.56 -23.09 21.61
C ASN A 188 2.95 -21.92 20.67
N LYS A 189 2.42 -21.88 19.45
CA LYS A 189 2.65 -20.81 18.47
C LYS A 189 1.92 -19.55 18.90
N ILE A 190 0.68 -19.66 19.37
CA ILE A 190 -0.08 -18.51 19.88
C ILE A 190 0.61 -17.91 21.12
N LEU A 191 1.07 -18.73 22.06
CA LEU A 191 1.82 -18.29 23.25
C LEU A 191 3.14 -17.63 22.84
N SER A 192 3.83 -18.16 21.83
CA SER A 192 5.06 -17.57 21.29
C SER A 192 4.83 -16.21 20.63
N ILE A 193 3.76 -16.08 19.84
CA ILE A 193 3.38 -14.82 19.16
C ILE A 193 2.98 -13.76 20.19
N THR A 194 2.14 -14.13 21.16
CA THR A 194 1.62 -13.22 22.20
C THR A 194 2.62 -12.97 23.33
N ARG A 195 3.74 -13.70 23.36
CA ARG A 195 4.74 -13.69 24.44
C ARG A 195 4.12 -13.80 25.84
N SER A 196 3.06 -14.60 25.94
CA SER A 196 2.23 -14.74 27.13
C SER A 196 2.26 -16.17 27.64
N LYS A 197 2.11 -16.36 28.96
CA LYS A 197 2.07 -17.70 29.59
C LYS A 197 0.71 -18.39 29.47
N LYS A 198 -0.34 -17.59 29.25
CA LYS A 198 -1.73 -18.03 29.08
C LYS A 198 -2.46 -17.00 28.24
N TYR A 199 -3.40 -17.46 27.42
CA TYR A 199 -4.37 -16.62 26.74
C TYR A 199 -5.78 -17.21 26.94
N ASP A 200 -6.81 -16.43 26.63
CA ASP A 200 -8.20 -16.89 26.60
C ASP A 200 -8.73 -16.85 25.16
N CYS A 201 -9.03 -18.01 24.58
CA CYS A 201 -9.68 -18.14 23.27
C CYS A 201 -11.20 -18.36 23.36
N SER A 202 -11.83 -18.16 24.52
CA SER A 202 -13.29 -18.28 24.68
C SER A 202 -14.08 -17.39 23.72
N LYS A 203 -13.49 -16.28 23.27
CA LYS A 203 -14.06 -15.30 22.33
C LYS A 203 -13.40 -15.31 20.95
N SER A 204 -12.89 -16.46 20.51
CA SER A 204 -12.28 -16.64 19.18
C SER A 204 -13.20 -16.12 18.05
N SER A 205 -12.65 -15.34 17.12
CA SER A 205 -13.40 -14.78 15.99
C SER A 205 -12.49 -14.41 14.84
N SER A 206 -12.82 -14.90 13.63
CA SER A 206 -12.14 -14.54 12.38
C SER A 206 -12.57 -13.18 11.82
N ASP A 207 -13.67 -12.61 12.32
CA ASP A 207 -14.24 -11.35 11.85
C ASP A 207 -13.58 -10.16 12.55
N PHE A 208 -12.35 -9.91 12.15
CA PHE A 208 -11.53 -8.82 12.67
C PHE A 208 -12.08 -7.47 12.19
N ASN A 209 -12.13 -6.47 13.09
CA ASN A 209 -12.63 -5.13 12.76
C ASN A 209 -11.59 -4.38 11.91
N TYR A 210 -11.56 -4.70 10.62
CA TYR A 210 -10.53 -4.26 9.68
C TYR A 210 -11.11 -3.31 8.63
N PRO A 211 -10.39 -2.26 8.21
CA PRO A 211 -10.85 -1.28 7.23
C PRO A 211 -10.81 -1.80 5.77
N SER A 212 -11.04 -3.10 5.58
CA SER A 212 -11.20 -3.71 4.27
C SER A 212 -12.00 -5.02 4.36
N PHE A 213 -12.46 -5.48 3.20
CA PHE A 213 -13.22 -6.71 3.04
C PHE A 213 -12.56 -7.56 1.96
N VAL A 214 -12.53 -8.88 2.16
CA VAL A 214 -12.07 -9.82 1.14
C VAL A 214 -12.90 -11.08 1.23
N VAL A 215 -13.39 -11.53 0.08
CA VAL A 215 -14.09 -12.81 -0.08
C VAL A 215 -13.30 -13.61 -1.09
N LEU A 216 -12.77 -14.77 -0.66
CA LEU A 216 -11.93 -15.64 -1.50
C LEU A 216 -12.67 -16.89 -1.99
N THR A 217 -13.92 -17.08 -1.57
CA THR A 217 -14.75 -18.25 -1.91
C THR A 217 -16.04 -17.80 -2.59
N SER A 218 -16.71 -18.71 -3.29
CA SER A 218 -18.02 -18.45 -3.94
C SER A 218 -19.20 -18.45 -2.96
N ILE A 219 -18.95 -18.66 -1.67
CA ILE A 219 -19.97 -18.71 -0.62
C ILE A 219 -20.04 -17.33 0.02
N GLY A 220 -21.25 -16.76 0.11
CA GLY A 220 -21.47 -15.46 0.74
C GLY A 220 -20.88 -15.40 2.16
N GLN A 221 -20.28 -14.27 2.51
CA GLN A 221 -19.66 -14.04 3.81
C GLN A 221 -20.25 -12.79 4.46
N ASN A 222 -20.56 -12.90 5.76
CA ASN A 222 -21.01 -11.77 6.57
C ASN A 222 -19.82 -11.14 7.28
N PHE A 223 -19.79 -9.81 7.29
CA PHE A 223 -18.78 -9.02 7.98
C PHE A 223 -19.44 -8.05 8.95
N GLN A 224 -18.99 -8.05 10.20
CA GLN A 224 -19.36 -7.07 11.19
C GLN A 224 -18.22 -6.07 11.36
N ARG A 225 -18.55 -4.78 11.26
CA ARG A 225 -17.60 -3.70 11.51
C ARG A 225 -18.14 -2.76 12.56
N ILE A 226 -17.24 -2.24 13.39
CA ILE A 226 -17.52 -1.20 14.36
C ILE A 226 -16.68 -0.01 13.96
N VAL A 227 -17.34 1.09 13.62
CA VAL A 227 -16.67 2.36 13.32
C VAL A 227 -16.85 3.32 14.49
N THR A 228 -15.78 4.03 14.84
CA THR A 228 -15.78 5.04 15.89
C THR A 228 -15.61 6.41 15.25
N HIS A 229 -16.48 7.35 15.62
CA HIS A 229 -16.37 8.74 15.20
C HIS A 229 -15.25 9.43 15.97
N VAL A 230 -14.35 10.09 15.24
CA VAL A 230 -13.19 10.83 15.79
C VAL A 230 -13.18 12.30 15.37
N GLY A 231 -14.18 12.75 14.61
CA GLY A 231 -14.35 14.16 14.24
C GLY A 231 -15.01 14.99 15.34
N GLU A 232 -15.08 16.30 15.09
CA GLU A 232 -15.79 17.24 15.97
C GLU A 232 -17.31 17.25 15.70
N GLY A 233 -18.09 17.41 16.77
CA GLY A 233 -19.55 17.55 16.66
C GLY A 233 -20.30 16.24 16.36
N ALA A 234 -21.62 16.32 16.32
CA ALA A 234 -22.47 15.19 15.97
C ALA A 234 -22.64 15.11 14.45
N THR A 235 -22.19 14.02 13.85
CA THR A 235 -22.20 13.82 12.39
C THR A 235 -22.96 12.55 12.01
N THR A 236 -23.74 12.62 10.92
CA THR A 236 -24.41 11.47 10.33
C THR A 236 -23.75 11.10 9.01
N TYR A 237 -23.36 9.83 8.86
CA TYR A 237 -22.74 9.30 7.65
C TYR A 237 -23.76 8.47 6.85
N LYS A 238 -23.73 8.61 5.53
CA LYS A 238 -24.50 7.75 4.61
C LYS A 238 -23.53 6.80 3.90
N GLY A 239 -23.70 5.50 4.14
CA GLY A 239 -22.94 4.48 3.43
C GLY A 239 -23.33 4.42 1.95
N ASN A 240 -22.32 4.37 1.07
CA ASN A 240 -22.49 4.06 -0.34
C ASN A 240 -21.73 2.78 -0.66
N VAL A 241 -22.29 1.93 -1.51
CA VAL A 241 -21.72 0.62 -1.84
C VAL A 241 -21.60 0.51 -3.36
N THR A 242 -20.36 0.36 -3.83
CA THR A 242 -20.07 -0.04 -5.22
C THR A 242 -19.79 -1.53 -5.24
N LEU A 243 -20.57 -2.27 -6.03
CA LEU A 243 -20.50 -3.72 -6.07
C LEU A 243 -19.36 -4.20 -6.99
N PRO A 244 -18.55 -5.17 -6.54
CA PRO A 244 -17.74 -5.97 -7.47
C PRO A 244 -18.64 -6.62 -8.54
N GLU A 245 -18.13 -6.72 -9.76
CA GLU A 245 -18.85 -7.34 -10.86
C GLU A 245 -19.27 -8.78 -10.52
N GLY A 246 -20.53 -9.12 -10.81
CA GLY A 246 -21.08 -10.45 -10.51
C GLY A 246 -21.35 -10.74 -9.04
N SER A 247 -21.36 -9.73 -8.16
CA SER A 247 -21.61 -9.90 -6.72
C SER A 247 -22.85 -9.15 -6.23
N THR A 248 -23.40 -9.61 -5.10
CA THR A 248 -24.47 -8.94 -4.37
C THR A 248 -24.00 -8.63 -2.97
N VAL A 249 -24.08 -7.37 -2.54
CA VAL A 249 -23.72 -6.93 -1.19
C VAL A 249 -24.91 -6.24 -0.54
N TYR A 250 -25.24 -6.67 0.67
CA TYR A 250 -26.22 -6.01 1.54
C TYR A 250 -25.49 -5.35 2.70
N SER A 251 -25.84 -4.10 3.03
CA SER A 251 -25.26 -3.39 4.17
C SER A 251 -26.36 -2.93 5.11
N PHE A 252 -26.14 -3.13 6.41
CA PHE A 252 -27.05 -2.70 7.47
C PHE A 252 -26.25 -1.91 8.49
N THR A 253 -26.70 -0.71 8.83
CA THR A 253 -26.04 0.16 9.80
C THR A 253 -26.94 0.34 11.00
N TYR A 254 -26.40 0.09 12.19
CA TYR A 254 -27.09 0.27 13.46
C TYR A 254 -26.23 1.14 14.37
N LYS A 255 -26.84 2.13 15.02
CA LYS A 255 -26.17 2.93 16.05
C LYS A 255 -26.13 2.10 17.34
N ARG A 256 -24.95 1.99 17.93
CA ARG A 256 -24.77 1.42 19.27
C ARG A 256 -25.02 2.45 20.35
#